data_AF-K1R3R3-F1
#
_entry.id   AF-K1R3R3-F1
#
_cell.length_a   1.000
_cell.length_b   1.000
_cell.length_c   1.000
_cell.angle_alpha   90.00
_cell.angle_beta   90.00
_cell.angle_gamma   90.00
#
_symmetry.space_group_name_H-M   'P 1'
#
loop_
_entity.id
_entity.type
_entity.pdbx_description
1 polymer ?
#
loop_
_entity_poly.entity_id
_entity_poly.type
_entity_poly.pdbx_seq_one_letter_code
_entity_poly.pdbx_strand_id
1 'polypeptide(L)'
;MSADKQEDKSADKEETEVEREIKFKEKGLETFKTLCKENGKLIDRAWNSVEYSILSIQDSEKDVKSLRKLDNDIRVVFEEYTERVNVYGECLRRVNNELAIKEEEKLKAYYTRASQLVENALEEIKNLRIDLVENASHISTTSSSERRRRGERKLEYLKKEAELQKEKLKLEQEEITHKPEAVRKNKCCDDG
;
A
#
# COMPACT_ATOMS: atom_id res chain seq x y z
N MET A 1 87.69 18.58 -20.57
CA MET A 1 86.29 18.97 -20.80
C MET A 1 85.46 17.71 -20.69
N SER A 2 85.05 17.38 -19.47
CA SER A 2 84.21 16.23 -19.15
C SER A 2 82.78 16.73 -19.03
N ALA A 3 81.89 16.23 -19.90
CA ALA A 3 80.47 16.47 -19.80
C ALA A 3 79.87 15.35 -18.95
N ASP A 4 79.61 15.66 -17.67
CA ASP A 4 78.92 14.78 -16.75
C ASP A 4 77.43 14.70 -17.12
N LYS A 5 76.94 13.46 -17.19
CA LYS A 5 75.54 13.10 -17.35
C LYS A 5 74.77 13.47 -16.08
N GLN A 6 73.76 14.32 -16.22
CA GLN A 6 72.63 14.35 -15.28
C GLN A 6 71.56 13.37 -15.76
N GLU A 7 71.48 12.20 -15.13
CA GLU A 7 70.24 11.41 -15.11
C GLU A 7 69.47 11.82 -13.86
N ASP A 8 68.45 12.66 -14.06
CA ASP A 8 67.44 12.96 -13.05
C ASP A 8 66.40 11.83 -13.07
N LYS A 9 66.42 10.99 -12.03
CA LYS A 9 65.34 10.05 -11.72
C LYS A 9 64.72 10.47 -10.40
N SER A 10 63.82 11.44 -10.47
CA SER A 10 62.81 11.65 -9.43
C SER A 10 61.84 10.47 -9.45
N ALA A 11 62.14 9.48 -8.60
CA ALA A 11 61.18 8.46 -8.22
C ALA A 11 60.16 9.11 -7.30
N ASP A 12 59.05 9.55 -7.90
CA ASP A 12 57.83 9.94 -7.21
C ASP A 12 57.33 8.71 -6.44
N LYS A 13 57.62 8.66 -5.16
CA LYS A 13 57.05 7.66 -4.25
C LYS A 13 55.73 8.24 -3.75
N GLU A 14 54.67 7.86 -4.45
CA GLU A 14 53.31 7.94 -3.96
C GLU A 14 53.24 7.07 -2.68
N GLU A 15 53.38 7.72 -1.52
CA GLU A 15 53.12 7.10 -0.21
C GLU A 15 51.63 6.78 -0.15
N THR A 16 51.28 5.57 -0.57
CA THR A 16 50.00 4.96 -0.21
C THR A 16 49.99 4.83 1.31
N GLU A 17 49.17 5.66 1.94
CA GLU A 17 48.88 5.61 3.37
C GLU A 17 48.14 4.29 3.64
N VAL A 18 48.91 3.21 3.84
CA VAL A 18 48.38 1.92 4.28
C VAL A 18 47.89 2.15 5.71
N GLU A 19 46.58 2.40 5.84
CA GLU A 19 45.90 2.39 7.14
C GLU A 19 46.30 1.12 7.89
N ARG A 20 47.09 1.28 8.95
CA ARG A 20 47.62 0.15 9.71
C ARG A 20 46.46 -0.51 10.46
N GLU A 21 46.14 -1.72 10.05
CA GLU A 21 45.13 -2.54 10.70
C GLU A 21 45.40 -2.66 12.22
N ILE A 22 44.43 -2.24 13.04
CA ILE A 22 44.59 -2.19 14.50
C ILE A 22 44.33 -3.58 15.07
N LYS A 23 45.33 -4.30 15.57
CA LYS A 23 45.11 -5.54 16.32
C LYS A 23 44.61 -5.26 17.73
N PHE A 24 43.49 -5.86 18.12
CA PHE A 24 42.96 -5.73 19.48
C PHE A 24 43.88 -6.37 20.52
N LYS A 25 44.08 -5.67 21.65
CA LYS A 25 44.48 -6.27 22.93
C LYS A 25 43.25 -6.86 23.62
N GLU A 26 43.43 -7.75 24.60
CA GLU A 26 42.34 -8.46 25.30
C GLU A 26 41.20 -7.55 25.78
N LYS A 27 41.54 -6.45 26.48
CA LYS A 27 40.57 -5.44 26.91
C LYS A 27 39.87 -4.72 25.74
N GLY A 28 40.57 -4.49 24.63
CA GLY A 28 40.00 -3.86 23.43
C GLY A 28 39.01 -4.78 22.71
N LEU A 29 39.31 -6.08 22.68
CA LEU A 29 38.40 -7.09 22.14
C LEU A 29 37.11 -7.18 22.95
N GLU A 30 37.20 -7.07 24.28
CA GLU A 30 36.03 -7.09 25.17
C GLU A 30 35.14 -5.85 24.99
N THR A 31 35.74 -4.66 24.88
CA THR A 31 35.01 -3.43 24.53
C THR A 31 34.33 -3.54 23.17
N PHE A 32 35.01 -4.07 22.16
CA PHE A 32 34.44 -4.28 20.83
C PHE A 32 33.26 -5.25 20.83
N LYS A 33 33.38 -6.38 21.55
CA LYS A 33 32.27 -7.34 21.70
C LYS A 33 31.07 -6.69 22.39
N THR A 34 31.31 -5.85 23.39
CA THR A 34 30.25 -5.10 24.09
C THR A 34 29.56 -4.13 23.14
N LEU A 35 30.33 -3.35 22.37
CA LEU A 35 29.82 -2.44 21.34
C LEU A 35 28.92 -3.18 20.34
N CYS A 36 29.37 -4.33 19.83
CA CYS A 36 28.61 -5.13 18.86
C CYS A 36 27.30 -5.64 19.48
N LYS A 37 27.36 -6.13 20.73
CA LYS A 37 26.17 -6.63 21.44
C LYS A 37 25.15 -5.53 21.72
N GLU A 38 25.59 -4.33 22.08
CA GLU A 38 24.70 -3.21 22.37
C GLU A 38 24.02 -2.69 21.11
N ASN A 39 24.78 -2.51 20.03
CA ASN A 39 24.21 -2.09 18.74
C ASN A 39 23.30 -3.16 18.14
N GLY A 40 23.68 -4.44 18.21
CA GLY A 40 22.83 -5.56 17.78
C GLY A 40 21.45 -5.52 18.44
N LYS A 41 21.38 -5.30 19.75
CA LYS A 41 20.09 -5.15 20.46
C LYS A 41 19.25 -3.97 19.97
N LEU A 42 19.87 -2.86 19.59
CA LEU A 42 19.14 -1.68 19.08
C LEU A 42 18.58 -1.96 17.68
N ILE A 43 19.36 -2.62 16.84
CA ILE A 43 18.96 -3.06 15.49
C ILE A 43 17.83 -4.08 15.59
N ASP A 44 17.95 -5.09 16.46
CA ASP A 44 16.92 -6.11 16.66
C ASP A 44 15.59 -5.47 17.10
N ARG A 45 15.63 -4.49 18.00
CA ARG A 45 14.41 -3.78 18.42
C ARG A 45 13.78 -3.00 17.27
N ALA A 46 14.57 -2.30 16.47
CA ALA A 46 14.06 -1.56 15.33
C ALA A 46 13.48 -2.52 14.27
N TRP A 47 14.15 -3.64 14.02
CA TRP A 47 13.67 -4.68 13.11
C TRP A 47 12.34 -5.29 13.57
N ASN A 48 12.18 -5.57 14.87
CA ASN A 48 10.91 -6.10 15.39
C ASN A 48 9.73 -5.14 15.11
N SER A 49 9.95 -3.83 15.15
CA SER A 49 8.94 -2.84 14.76
C SER A 49 8.60 -2.92 13.27
N VAL A 50 9.61 -3.11 12.41
CA VAL A 50 9.42 -3.33 10.96
C VAL A 50 8.62 -4.61 10.71
N GLU A 51 9.04 -5.71 11.33
CA GLU A 51 8.39 -7.02 11.18
C GLU A 51 6.94 -6.98 11.64
N TYR A 52 6.65 -6.35 12.78
CA TYR A 52 5.29 -6.17 13.27
C TYR A 52 4.42 -5.39 12.27
N SER A 53 4.94 -4.29 11.72
CA SER A 53 4.22 -3.51 10.69
C SER A 53 3.98 -4.33 9.42
N ILE A 54 4.96 -5.12 8.95
CA ILE A 54 4.77 -6.00 7.79
C ILE A 54 3.71 -7.06 8.06
N LEU A 55 3.73 -7.72 9.22
CA LEU A 55 2.75 -8.76 9.56
C LEU A 55 1.32 -8.19 9.60
N SER A 56 1.17 -6.93 10.00
CA SER A 56 -0.14 -6.26 10.04
C SER A 56 -0.80 -6.08 8.66
N ILE A 57 -0.10 -6.34 7.55
CA ILE A 57 -0.71 -6.43 6.21
C ILE A 57 -1.86 -7.43 6.20
N GLN A 58 -1.68 -8.59 6.85
CA GLN A 58 -2.67 -9.66 6.88
C GLN A 58 -3.93 -9.28 7.67
N ASP A 59 -3.76 -8.48 8.71
CA ASP A 59 -4.83 -8.05 9.62
C ASP A 59 -5.46 -6.71 9.22
N SER A 60 -4.88 -6.01 8.26
CA SER A 60 -5.33 -4.68 7.85
C SER A 60 -6.72 -4.71 7.22
N GLU A 61 -7.53 -3.69 7.52
CA GLU A 61 -8.79 -3.44 6.82
C GLU A 61 -8.50 -3.33 5.32
N LYS A 62 -9.26 -4.04 4.48
CA LYS A 62 -9.01 -4.10 3.03
C LYS A 62 -9.61 -2.91 2.29
N ASP A 63 -9.25 -1.71 2.70
CA ASP A 63 -9.60 -0.47 2.02
C ASP A 63 -8.35 0.34 1.64
N VAL A 64 -8.52 1.30 0.73
CA VAL A 64 -7.39 2.05 0.17
C VAL A 64 -6.73 2.97 1.21
N LYS A 65 -7.49 3.48 2.19
CA LYS A 65 -6.98 4.43 3.18
C LYS A 65 -6.14 3.71 4.24
N SER A 66 -6.63 2.59 4.76
CA SER A 66 -5.88 1.73 5.70
C SER A 66 -4.57 1.24 5.07
N LEU A 67 -4.60 0.74 3.83
CA LEU A 67 -3.43 0.25 3.12
C LEU A 67 -2.41 1.37 2.84
N ARG A 68 -2.86 2.59 2.53
CA ARG A 68 -1.96 3.76 2.41
C ARG A 68 -1.30 4.12 3.73
N LYS A 69 -2.05 4.06 4.83
CA LYS A 69 -1.50 4.31 6.16
C LYS A 69 -0.45 3.26 6.48
N LEU A 70 -0.73 1.99 6.20
CA LEU A 70 0.19 0.90 6.45
C LEU A 70 1.48 0.99 5.61
N ASP A 71 1.40 1.34 4.33
CA ASP A 71 2.58 1.63 3.49
C ASP A 71 3.46 2.70 4.14
N ASN A 72 2.86 3.80 4.62
CA ASN A 72 3.59 4.86 5.30
C ASN A 72 4.19 4.41 6.64
N ASP A 73 3.42 3.67 7.45
CA ASP A 73 3.88 3.18 8.75
C ASP A 73 5.10 2.25 8.58
N ILE A 74 5.08 1.34 7.60
CA ILE A 74 6.23 0.48 7.25
C ILE A 74 7.44 1.31 6.84
N ARG A 75 7.27 2.34 6.00
CA ARG A 75 8.38 3.21 5.58
C ARG A 75 9.02 3.93 6.75
N VAL A 76 8.22 4.48 7.66
CA VAL A 76 8.70 5.20 8.84
C VAL A 76 9.52 4.29 9.75
N VAL A 77 9.01 3.10 10.10
CA VAL A 77 9.76 2.18 10.97
C VAL A 77 11.00 1.62 10.28
N PHE A 78 10.96 1.46 8.96
CA PHE A 78 12.12 1.01 8.19
C PHE A 78 13.21 2.08 8.08
N GLU A 79 12.84 3.37 8.01
CA GLU A 79 13.79 4.48 8.08
C GLU A 79 14.53 4.50 9.42
N GLU A 80 13.83 4.31 10.55
CA GLU A 80 14.48 4.19 11.86
C GLU A 80 15.45 3.00 11.90
N TYR A 81 15.03 1.82 11.41
CA TYR A 81 15.92 0.66 11.29
C TYR A 81 17.17 0.97 10.47
N THR A 82 16.99 1.65 9.33
CA THR A 82 18.09 2.04 8.44
C THR A 82 19.07 2.98 9.13
N GLU A 83 18.59 3.96 9.89
CA GLU A 83 19.43 4.85 10.68
C GLU A 83 20.27 4.08 11.70
N ARG A 84 19.66 3.14 12.44
CA ARG A 84 20.40 2.30 13.41
C ARG A 84 21.49 1.46 12.76
N VAL A 85 21.19 0.86 11.61
CA VAL A 85 22.17 0.10 10.83
C VAL A 85 23.31 1.00 10.37
N ASN A 86 23.01 2.21 9.88
CA ASN A 86 24.04 3.16 9.43
C ASN A 86 24.95 3.61 10.58
N VAL A 87 24.38 3.98 11.73
CA VAL A 87 25.14 4.36 12.93
C VAL A 87 26.08 3.23 13.35
N TYR A 88 25.58 1.98 13.40
CA TYR A 88 26.43 0.85 13.76
C TYR A 88 27.52 0.58 12.72
N GLY A 89 27.18 0.66 11.42
CA GLY A 89 28.15 0.53 10.33
C GLY A 89 29.26 1.58 10.40
N GLU A 90 28.94 2.82 10.74
CA GLU A 90 29.95 3.86 10.98
C GLU A 90 30.86 3.54 12.18
N CYS A 91 30.27 3.05 13.28
CA CYS A 91 31.07 2.61 14.44
C CYS A 91 32.05 1.50 14.06
N LEU A 92 31.62 0.53 13.25
CA LEU A 92 32.48 -0.56 12.77
C LEU A 92 33.61 -0.04 11.87
N ARG A 93 33.31 0.86 10.93
CA ARG A 93 34.34 1.47 10.05
C ARG A 93 35.40 2.24 10.83
N ARG A 94 35.02 2.97 11.89
CA ARG A 94 35.96 3.74 12.73
C ARG A 94 36.94 2.85 13.51
N VAL A 95 36.59 1.58 13.76
CA VAL A 95 37.44 0.64 14.49
C VAL A 95 38.60 0.13 13.62
N ASN A 96 38.41 0.06 12.30
CA ASN A 96 39.43 -0.33 11.31
C ASN A 96 40.26 -1.58 11.71
N ASN A 97 39.54 -2.68 11.94
CA ASN A 97 40.09 -3.99 12.32
C ASN A 97 39.39 -5.11 11.53
N GLU A 98 40.08 -6.22 11.23
CA GLU A 98 39.53 -7.42 10.58
C GLU A 98 38.18 -7.90 11.14
N LEU A 99 38.00 -7.91 12.46
CA LEU A 99 36.75 -8.33 13.09
C LEU A 99 35.61 -7.33 12.83
N ALA A 100 35.92 -6.04 12.83
CA ALA A 100 34.95 -5.00 12.51
C ALA A 100 34.53 -5.06 11.04
N ILE A 101 35.47 -5.33 10.14
CA ILE A 101 35.20 -5.54 8.71
C ILE A 101 34.26 -6.74 8.51
N LYS A 102 34.57 -7.89 9.13
CA LYS A 102 33.71 -9.09 9.07
C LYS A 102 32.32 -8.84 9.65
N GLU A 103 32.22 -8.06 10.71
CA GLU A 103 30.93 -7.72 11.30
C GLU A 103 30.14 -6.73 10.42
N GLU A 104 30.83 -5.79 9.75
CA GLU A 104 30.22 -4.87 8.78
C GLU A 104 29.67 -5.64 7.58
N GLU A 105 30.38 -6.66 7.08
CA GLU A 105 29.90 -7.54 6.01
C GLU A 105 28.62 -8.28 6.41
N LYS A 106 28.55 -8.80 7.63
CA LYS A 106 27.31 -9.43 8.15
C LYS A 106 26.19 -8.41 8.24
N LEU A 107 26.46 -7.23 8.79
CA LEU A 107 25.48 -6.16 8.92
C LEU A 107 24.91 -5.76 7.55
N LYS A 108 25.75 -5.63 6.53
CA LYS A 108 25.34 -5.39 5.14
C LYS A 108 24.45 -6.52 4.61
N ALA A 109 24.83 -7.77 4.84
CA ALA A 109 24.03 -8.92 4.40
C ALA A 109 22.65 -8.96 5.07
N TYR A 110 22.58 -8.67 6.37
CA TYR A 110 21.31 -8.55 7.11
C TYR A 110 20.47 -7.39 6.57
N TYR A 111 21.07 -6.22 6.37
CA TYR A 111 20.38 -5.06 5.82
C TYR A 111 19.80 -5.35 4.44
N THR A 112 20.58 -5.94 3.51
CA THR A 112 20.09 -6.29 2.17
C THR A 112 18.87 -7.20 2.23
N ARG A 113 18.89 -8.22 3.11
CA ARG A 113 17.75 -9.12 3.29
C ARG A 113 16.53 -8.39 3.85
N ALA A 114 16.73 -7.54 4.86
CA ALA A 114 15.68 -6.73 5.47
C ALA A 114 15.04 -5.77 4.44
N SER A 115 15.85 -5.06 3.65
CA SER A 115 15.38 -4.18 2.57
C SER A 115 14.51 -4.92 1.57
N GLN A 116 14.95 -6.12 1.14
CA GLN A 116 14.18 -6.92 0.19
C GLN A 116 12.81 -7.37 0.76
N LEU A 117 12.75 -7.72 2.04
CA LEU A 117 11.48 -8.06 2.70
C LEU A 117 10.53 -6.86 2.73
N VAL A 118 11.05 -5.67 3.04
CA VAL A 118 10.27 -4.43 3.08
C VAL A 118 9.79 -4.05 1.67
N GLU A 119 10.65 -4.12 0.66
CA GLU A 119 10.29 -3.86 -0.74
C GLU A 119 9.16 -4.80 -1.21
N ASN A 120 9.27 -6.10 -0.91
CA ASN A 120 8.23 -7.07 -1.24
C ASN A 120 6.90 -6.74 -0.53
N ALA A 121 6.94 -6.37 0.75
CA ALA A 121 5.76 -6.00 1.51
C ALA A 121 5.08 -4.73 0.96
N LEU A 122 5.86 -3.72 0.58
CA LEU A 122 5.34 -2.48 -0.02
C LEU A 122 4.73 -2.75 -1.41
N GLU A 123 5.33 -3.64 -2.21
CA GLU A 123 4.77 -4.05 -3.50
C GLU A 123 3.46 -4.84 -3.31
N GLU A 124 3.38 -5.71 -2.29
CA GLU A 124 2.13 -6.40 -1.94
C GLU A 124 1.01 -5.40 -1.60
N ILE A 125 1.28 -4.40 -0.75
CA ILE A 125 0.31 -3.35 -0.40
C ILE A 125 -0.13 -2.58 -1.66
N LYS A 126 0.79 -2.28 -2.56
CA LYS A 126 0.49 -1.59 -3.82
C LYS A 126 -0.42 -2.43 -4.72
N ASN A 127 -0.14 -3.73 -4.85
CA ASN A 127 -0.97 -4.65 -5.63
C ASN A 127 -2.38 -4.78 -5.04
N LEU A 128 -2.48 -4.97 -3.71
CA LEU A 128 -3.78 -5.00 -3.02
C LEU A 128 -4.61 -3.74 -3.26
N ARG A 129 -3.96 -2.57 -3.29
CA ARG A 129 -4.64 -1.30 -3.61
C ARG A 129 -5.11 -1.22 -5.06
N ILE A 130 -4.30 -1.70 -6.01
CA ILE A 130 -4.68 -1.74 -7.44
C ILE A 130 -5.91 -2.64 -7.59
N ASP A 131 -5.88 -3.84 -7.02
CA ASP A 131 -6.99 -4.81 -7.06
C ASP A 131 -8.28 -4.21 -6.50
N LEU A 132 -8.22 -3.47 -5.38
CA LEU A 132 -9.39 -2.80 -4.81
C LEU A 132 -9.99 -1.74 -5.75
N VAL A 133 -9.14 -0.96 -6.41
CA VAL A 133 -9.57 0.08 -7.36
C VAL A 133 -10.17 -0.55 -8.62
N GLU A 134 -9.54 -1.59 -9.16
CA GLU A 134 -10.05 -2.33 -10.32
C GLU A 134 -11.38 -3.00 -10.03
N ASN A 135 -11.52 -3.67 -8.87
CA ASN A 135 -12.78 -4.26 -8.45
C ASN A 135 -13.90 -3.21 -8.28
N ALA A 136 -13.59 -2.04 -7.70
CA ALA A 136 -14.54 -0.94 -7.60
C ALA A 136 -14.94 -0.38 -8.99
N SER A 137 -14.02 -0.34 -9.93
CA SER A 137 -14.25 0.07 -11.33
C SER A 137 -15.10 -0.95 -12.09
N HIS A 138 -14.87 -2.24 -11.91
CA HIS A 138 -15.69 -3.30 -12.50
C HIS A 138 -17.12 -3.32 -11.96
N ILE A 139 -17.31 -3.06 -10.67
CA ILE A 139 -18.65 -2.87 -10.08
C ILE A 139 -19.32 -1.61 -10.68
N SER A 140 -18.56 -0.53 -10.89
CA SER A 140 -19.08 0.72 -11.47
C SER A 140 -19.47 0.57 -12.95
N THR A 141 -18.67 -0.15 -13.74
CA THR A 141 -18.92 -0.41 -15.17
C THR A 141 -20.06 -1.40 -15.41
N THR A 142 -20.15 -2.47 -14.62
CA THR A 142 -21.33 -3.36 -14.64
C THR A 142 -22.60 -2.66 -14.14
N SER A 143 -22.49 -1.82 -13.10
CA SER A 143 -23.64 -1.09 -12.57
C SER A 143 -24.20 -0.03 -13.52
N SER A 144 -23.40 0.58 -14.40
CA SER A 144 -23.90 1.57 -15.36
C SER A 144 -24.83 0.94 -16.42
N SER A 145 -24.39 -0.13 -17.08
CA SER A 145 -25.19 -0.80 -18.11
C SER A 145 -26.40 -1.53 -17.53
N GLU A 146 -26.22 -2.22 -16.39
CA GLU A 146 -27.31 -2.98 -15.76
C GLU A 146 -28.28 -2.10 -14.98
N ARG A 147 -27.84 -1.03 -14.29
CA ARG A 147 -28.78 -0.07 -13.68
C ARG A 147 -29.56 0.68 -14.74
N ARG A 148 -28.93 1.07 -15.86
CA ARG A 148 -29.64 1.73 -16.97
C ARG A 148 -30.68 0.79 -17.59
N ARG A 149 -30.32 -0.47 -17.88
CA ARG A 149 -31.26 -1.51 -18.36
C ARG A 149 -32.34 -1.88 -17.35
N ARG A 150 -32.06 -1.83 -16.04
CA ARG A 150 -33.06 -2.10 -14.98
C ARG A 150 -33.98 -0.89 -14.78
N GLY A 151 -33.45 0.33 -14.87
CA GLY A 151 -34.21 1.57 -14.84
C GLY A 151 -35.14 1.72 -16.04
N GLU A 152 -34.65 1.40 -17.25
CA GLU A 152 -35.45 1.39 -18.48
C GLU A 152 -36.58 0.36 -18.43
N ARG A 153 -36.30 -0.88 -18.00
CA ARG A 153 -37.34 -1.92 -17.81
C ARG A 153 -38.39 -1.53 -16.78
N LYS A 154 -38.00 -0.88 -15.67
CA LYS A 154 -38.93 -0.40 -14.65
C LYS A 154 -39.80 0.74 -15.17
N LEU A 155 -39.22 1.65 -15.97
CA LEU A 155 -39.96 2.76 -16.60
C LEU A 155 -40.96 2.24 -17.64
N GLU A 156 -40.58 1.24 -18.44
CA GLU A 156 -41.44 0.60 -19.42
C GLU A 156 -42.62 -0.12 -18.77
N TYR A 157 -42.38 -0.83 -17.65
CA TYR A 157 -43.46 -1.45 -16.87
C TYR A 157 -44.46 -0.40 -16.35
N LEU A 158 -43.97 0.70 -15.77
CA LEU A 158 -44.83 1.77 -15.26
C LEU A 158 -45.62 2.48 -16.36
N LYS A 159 -45.05 2.64 -17.56
CA LYS A 159 -45.77 3.18 -18.72
C LYS A 159 -46.91 2.26 -19.15
N LYS A 160 -46.66 0.97 -19.23
CA LYS A 160 -47.67 -0.03 -19.60
C LYS A 160 -48.79 -0.10 -18.56
N GLU A 161 -48.45 -0.02 -17.27
CA GLU A 161 -49.43 0.03 -16.18
C GLU A 161 -50.29 1.32 -16.25
N ALA A 162 -49.70 2.46 -16.55
CA ALA A 162 -50.42 3.72 -16.72
C ALA A 162 -51.35 3.70 -17.96
N GLU A 163 -50.93 3.07 -19.06
CA GLU A 163 -51.77 2.88 -20.25
C GLU A 163 -52.98 1.99 -19.95
N LEU A 164 -52.77 0.88 -19.23
CA LEU A 164 -53.86 -0.01 -18.80
C LEU A 164 -54.85 0.69 -17.86
N GLN A 165 -54.36 1.51 -16.92
CA GLN A 165 -55.23 2.32 -16.07
C GLN A 165 -56.04 3.35 -16.87
N LYS A 166 -55.43 3.98 -17.88
CA LYS A 166 -56.11 4.92 -18.76
C LYS A 166 -57.18 4.25 -19.61
N GLU A 167 -56.93 3.04 -20.11
CA GLU A 167 -57.91 2.25 -20.86
C GLU A 167 -59.07 1.81 -19.95
N LYS A 168 -58.77 1.36 -18.73
CA LYS A 168 -59.79 0.99 -17.75
C LYS A 168 -60.72 2.17 -17.41
N LEU A 169 -60.15 3.35 -17.18
CA LEU A 169 -60.93 4.57 -16.91
C LEU A 169 -61.82 4.99 -18.09
N LYS A 170 -61.39 4.76 -19.34
CA LYS A 170 -62.23 5.00 -20.52
C LYS A 170 -63.41 4.03 -20.58
N LEU A 171 -63.17 2.74 -20.33
CA LEU A 171 -64.23 1.72 -20.31
C LEU A 171 -65.24 1.99 -19.18
N GLU A 172 -64.77 2.41 -17.99
CA GLU A 172 -65.66 2.83 -16.90
C GLU A 172 -66.47 4.09 -17.28
N GLN A 173 -65.88 5.06 -17.98
CA GLN A 173 -66.61 6.22 -18.49
C GLN A 173 -67.65 5.86 -19.55
N GLU A 174 -67.34 4.92 -20.46
CA GLU A 174 -68.27 4.40 -21.46
C GLU A 174 -69.42 3.61 -20.82
N GLU A 175 -69.16 2.85 -19.74
CA GLU A 175 -70.21 2.17 -18.98
C GLU A 175 -71.14 3.16 -18.25
N ILE A 176 -70.60 4.27 -17.74
CA ILE A 176 -71.38 5.33 -17.09
C ILE A 176 -72.22 6.10 -18.11
N THR A 177 -71.71 6.38 -19.31
CA THR A 177 -72.48 7.08 -20.37
C THR A 177 -73.51 6.18 -21.06
N HIS A 178 -73.36 4.85 -21.01
CA HIS A 178 -74.37 3.89 -21.48
C HIS A 178 -75.45 3.52 -20.46
N LYS A 179 -75.38 4.02 -19.21
CA LYS A 179 -76.49 3.93 -18.23
C LYS A 179 -77.36 5.20 -18.23
N PRO A 180 -78.11 5.48 -19.31
CA PRO A 180 -79.40 6.12 -19.11
C PRO A 180 -80.47 5.52 -20.03
N GLU A 181 -81.17 4.47 -19.57
CA GLU A 181 -82.58 4.20 -19.91
C GLU A 181 -83.16 3.02 -19.11
N ALA A 182 -83.09 3.06 -17.77
CA ALA A 182 -83.84 2.10 -16.94
C ALA A 182 -84.46 2.69 -15.66
N VAL A 183 -84.41 4.01 -15.46
CA VAL A 183 -84.98 4.68 -14.26
C VAL A 183 -85.95 5.82 -14.64
N ARG A 184 -86.68 5.69 -15.75
CA ARG A 184 -87.80 6.60 -16.12
C ARG A 184 -89.17 5.90 -16.22
N LYS A 185 -89.32 4.74 -15.59
CA LYS A 185 -90.62 4.08 -15.38
C LYS A 185 -90.71 3.63 -13.93
N ASN A 186 -90.92 4.57 -13.00
CA ASN A 186 -91.51 4.35 -11.67
C ASN A 186 -91.46 5.65 -10.86
N LYS A 187 -92.29 6.62 -11.26
CA LYS A 187 -92.82 7.68 -10.40
C LYS A 187 -93.69 8.59 -11.27
N CYS A 188 -94.96 8.23 -11.36
CA CYS A 188 -96.12 9.11 -11.57
C CYS A 188 -97.40 8.26 -11.45
N CYS A 189 -97.56 7.63 -10.29
CA CYS A 189 -98.86 7.28 -9.74
C CYS A 189 -98.81 7.78 -8.30
N ASP A 190 -99.40 8.95 -8.07
CA ASP A 190 -100.00 9.45 -6.84
C ASP A 190 -99.97 10.97 -6.90
N ASP A 191 -101.14 11.55 -7.20
CA ASP A 191 -101.71 12.72 -6.52
C ASP A 191 -103.08 13.05 -7.15
N GLY A 192 -104.15 12.92 -6.36
CA GLY A 192 -105.45 13.58 -6.58
C GLY A 192 -106.61 12.70 -7.00
#